data_AF-Q9MZF9-F1
#
_entry.id   AF-Q9MZF9-F1
#
_cell.length_a   1.000
_cell.length_b   1.000
_cell.length_c   1.000
_cell.angle_alpha   90.00
_cell.angle_beta   90.00
_cell.angle_gamma   90.00
#
_symmetry.space_group_name_H-M   'P 1'
#
loop_
_entity.id
_entity.type
_entity.pdbx_description
1 polymer ?
#
loop_
_entity_poly.entity_id
_entity_poly.type
_entity_poly.pdbx_seq_one_letter_code
_entity_poly.pdbx_strand_id
1 'polypeptide(L)'
;MHVNGKVALVTGAAQGIGRAFAEALLLKGAKVALVDWNLEAGVQCKAALDEQFEPQKTLFIQCDVADQQQLRDTFRKVVDHFGRLDILVNNAGVNNEKNWEKTLQINLVSVISGTYLGLDYMSKQNGGEGGIIINMSSLAGLMPVAQQPVYCASKHGIVGFTRSAALAANLMNSGVRLNAICPGFVNTAILESIEKEENMGQYIEYKDHIKDMIKYYGILDPPLIANG
;
A
#
# COMPACT_ATOMS: atom_id res chain seq x y z
N MET A 1 -11.69 1.35 -16.63
CA MET A 1 -12.55 0.95 -15.49
C MET A 1 -13.19 2.22 -14.96
N HIS A 2 -14.52 2.29 -14.91
CA HIS A 2 -15.19 3.38 -14.20
C HIS A 2 -15.02 3.16 -12.69
N VAL A 3 -14.50 4.17 -11.97
CA VAL A 3 -14.21 4.10 -10.53
C VAL A 3 -15.41 4.46 -9.67
N ASN A 4 -16.34 5.27 -10.20
CA ASN A 4 -17.53 5.68 -9.47
C ASN A 4 -18.34 4.47 -8.98
N GLY A 5 -18.70 4.47 -7.69
CA GLY A 5 -19.44 3.40 -7.03
C GLY A 5 -18.63 2.15 -6.67
N LYS A 6 -17.34 2.07 -7.05
CA LYS A 6 -16.45 0.96 -6.68
C LYS A 6 -16.02 1.04 -5.22
N VAL A 7 -15.71 -0.12 -4.62
CA VAL A 7 -15.21 -0.21 -3.25
C VAL A 7 -13.71 -0.49 -3.25
N ALA A 8 -12.96 0.39 -2.60
CA ALA A 8 -11.52 0.28 -2.46
C ALA A 8 -11.12 0.00 -1.00
N LEU A 9 -10.15 -0.89 -0.80
CA LEU A 9 -9.43 -1.06 0.46
C LEU A 9 -8.01 -0.55 0.27
N VAL A 10 -7.59 0.43 1.06
CA VAL A 10 -6.25 1.01 1.01
C VAL A 10 -5.55 0.79 2.34
N THR A 11 -4.43 0.07 2.35
CA THR A 11 -3.61 -0.12 3.55
C THR A 11 -2.58 1.00 3.72
N GLY A 12 -2.26 1.38 4.95
CA GLY A 12 -1.41 2.53 5.24
C GLY A 12 -2.08 3.85 4.84
N ALA A 13 -3.41 3.93 4.95
CA ALA A 13 -4.21 5.03 4.41
C ALA A 13 -4.28 6.27 5.30
N ALA A 14 -3.73 6.25 6.51
CA ALA A 14 -3.83 7.40 7.41
C ALA A 14 -2.94 8.59 6.98
N GLN A 15 -1.91 8.34 6.16
CA GLN A 15 -0.93 9.35 5.77
C GLN A 15 -0.24 9.06 4.43
N GLY A 16 0.57 10.01 3.97
CA GLY A 16 1.46 9.85 2.82
C GLY A 16 0.72 9.41 1.55
N ILE A 17 1.32 8.47 0.81
CA ILE A 17 0.79 7.97 -0.46
C ILE A 17 -0.56 7.25 -0.26
N GLY A 18 -0.75 6.53 0.85
CA GLY A 18 -2.00 5.83 1.12
C GLY A 18 -3.18 6.77 1.29
N ARG A 19 -2.99 7.86 2.04
CA ARG A 19 -4.00 8.93 2.15
C ARG A 19 -4.30 9.56 0.80
N ALA A 20 -3.26 9.86 0.01
CA ALA A 20 -3.44 10.42 -1.32
C ALA A 20 -4.22 9.48 -2.27
N PHE A 21 -4.00 8.16 -2.19
CA PHE A 21 -4.83 7.19 -2.91
C PHE A 21 -6.29 7.24 -2.44
N ALA A 22 -6.54 7.28 -1.14
CA ALA A 22 -7.89 7.38 -0.60
C ALA A 22 -8.61 8.64 -1.13
N GLU A 23 -7.96 9.80 -1.08
CA GLU A 23 -8.46 11.07 -1.61
C GLU A 23 -8.76 10.98 -3.12
N ALA A 24 -7.81 10.47 -3.92
CA ALA A 24 -7.98 10.34 -5.36
C ALA A 24 -9.11 9.37 -5.75
N LEU A 25 -9.30 8.30 -4.99
CA LEU A 25 -10.40 7.34 -5.19
C LEU A 25 -11.75 7.94 -4.83
N LEU A 26 -11.84 8.67 -3.71
CA LEU A 26 -13.06 9.38 -3.28
C LEU A 26 -13.47 10.45 -4.29
N LEU A 27 -12.53 11.25 -4.79
CA LEU A 27 -12.76 12.23 -5.85
C LEU A 27 -13.34 11.60 -7.13
N LYS A 28 -12.99 10.34 -7.41
CA LYS A 28 -13.51 9.57 -8.56
C LYS A 28 -14.82 8.82 -8.23
N GLY A 29 -15.40 9.04 -7.05
CA GLY A 29 -16.70 8.51 -6.63
C GLY A 29 -16.68 7.13 -5.98
N ALA A 30 -15.49 6.57 -5.69
CA ALA A 30 -15.38 5.30 -4.96
C ALA A 30 -15.85 5.43 -3.51
N LYS A 31 -16.10 4.28 -2.87
CA LYS A 31 -16.13 4.14 -1.41
C LYS A 31 -14.78 3.57 -0.97
N VAL A 32 -14.22 4.05 0.13
CA VAL A 32 -12.85 3.71 0.55
C VAL A 32 -12.83 3.22 2.00
N ALA A 33 -12.35 2.00 2.21
CA ALA A 33 -11.91 1.52 3.50
C ALA A 33 -10.45 1.95 3.72
N LEU A 34 -10.24 2.86 4.68
CA LEU A 34 -8.95 3.27 5.19
C LEU A 34 -8.49 2.24 6.23
N VAL A 35 -7.41 1.53 5.94
CA VAL A 35 -6.83 0.54 6.85
C VAL A 35 -5.45 1.02 7.29
N ASP A 36 -5.25 1.16 8.60
CA ASP A 36 -3.99 1.61 9.17
C ASP A 36 -3.81 1.06 10.58
N TRP A 37 -2.58 0.81 11.01
CA TRP A 37 -2.28 0.35 12.36
C TRP A 37 -2.38 1.49 13.39
N ASN A 38 -2.17 2.74 12.95
CA ASN A 38 -2.24 3.92 13.80
C ASN A 38 -3.69 4.38 13.97
N LEU A 39 -4.26 4.07 15.14
CA LEU A 39 -5.64 4.43 15.49
C LEU A 39 -5.91 5.93 15.41
N GLU A 40 -5.07 6.73 16.06
CA GLU A 40 -5.29 8.18 16.18
C GLU A 40 -5.20 8.85 14.81
N ALA A 41 -4.13 8.59 14.06
CA ALA A 41 -3.95 9.15 12.73
C ALA A 41 -5.04 8.69 11.76
N GLY A 42 -5.48 7.43 11.86
CA GLY A 42 -6.56 6.89 11.04
C GLY A 42 -7.92 7.53 11.31
N VAL A 43 -8.27 7.73 12.58
CA VAL A 43 -9.51 8.44 12.97
C VAL A 43 -9.48 9.89 12.51
N GLN A 44 -8.36 10.60 12.73
CA GLN A 44 -8.19 11.98 12.26
C GLN A 44 -8.27 12.08 10.73
N CYS A 45 -7.61 11.16 10.01
CA CYS A 45 -7.68 11.12 8.55
C CYS A 45 -9.10 10.90 8.05
N LYS A 46 -9.86 9.97 8.64
CA LYS A 46 -11.26 9.76 8.28
C LYS A 46 -12.09 11.02 8.52
N ALA A 47 -11.95 11.65 9.69
CA ALA A 47 -12.69 12.87 10.02
C ALA A 47 -12.43 13.99 8.98
N ALA A 48 -11.17 14.21 8.60
CA ALA A 48 -10.80 15.22 7.60
C ALA A 48 -11.33 14.90 6.18
N LEU A 49 -11.51 13.62 5.85
CA LEU A 49 -12.12 13.21 4.58
C LEU A 49 -13.64 13.35 4.61
N ASP A 50 -14.28 13.09 5.76
CA ASP A 50 -15.72 13.23 5.95
C ASP A 50 -16.19 14.70 5.92
N GLU A 51 -15.27 15.66 6.11
CA GLU A 51 -15.54 17.09 5.87
C GLU A 51 -15.66 17.43 4.37
N GLN A 52 -15.04 16.62 3.49
CA GLN A 52 -14.97 16.86 2.04
C GLN A 52 -15.87 15.92 1.24
N PHE A 53 -16.18 14.75 1.79
CA PHE A 53 -16.95 13.69 1.16
C PHE A 53 -18.05 13.19 2.09
N GLU A 54 -19.11 12.63 1.53
CA GLU A 54 -20.19 12.03 2.33
C GLU A 54 -19.62 10.97 3.31
N PRO A 55 -19.94 11.01 4.62
CA PRO A 55 -19.34 10.10 5.60
C PRO A 55 -19.53 8.61 5.30
N GLN A 56 -20.62 8.23 4.59
CA GLN A 56 -20.84 6.85 4.13
C GLN A 56 -19.86 6.37 3.05
N LYS A 57 -19.05 7.25 2.48
CA LYS A 57 -18.03 6.90 1.48
C LYS A 57 -16.76 6.39 2.11
N THR A 58 -16.55 6.58 3.42
CA THR A 58 -15.32 6.16 4.08
C THR A 58 -15.61 5.25 5.28
N LEU A 59 -14.76 4.23 5.45
CA LEU A 59 -14.73 3.35 6.62
C LEU A 59 -13.30 3.32 7.13
N PHE A 60 -13.07 3.53 8.43
CA PHE A 60 -11.76 3.32 9.03
C PHE A 60 -11.73 2.01 9.82
N ILE A 61 -10.67 1.21 9.63
CA ILE A 61 -10.42 0.00 10.41
C ILE A 61 -8.97 0.01 10.88
N GLN A 62 -8.77 -0.04 12.20
CA GLN A 62 -7.44 -0.24 12.75
C GLN A 62 -6.98 -1.68 12.47
N CYS A 63 -5.82 -1.86 11.84
CA CYS A 63 -5.25 -3.17 11.54
C CYS A 63 -3.73 -3.09 11.43
N ASP A 64 -3.01 -3.98 12.13
CA ASP A 64 -1.64 -4.32 11.75
C ASP A 64 -1.69 -5.32 10.60
N VAL A 65 -1.18 -4.94 9.43
CA VAL A 65 -1.20 -5.81 8.23
C VAL A 65 -0.27 -7.02 8.36
N ALA A 66 0.70 -7.00 9.28
CA ALA A 66 1.55 -8.15 9.57
C ALA A 66 0.83 -9.21 10.42
N ASP A 67 -0.28 -8.86 11.10
CA ASP A 67 -1.15 -9.81 11.79
C ASP A 67 -2.19 -10.36 10.79
N GLN A 68 -1.98 -11.60 10.37
CA GLN A 68 -2.85 -12.23 9.37
C GLN A 68 -4.30 -12.40 9.83
N GLN A 69 -4.55 -12.55 11.14
CA GLN A 69 -5.90 -12.68 11.63
C GLN A 69 -6.62 -11.34 11.62
N GLN A 70 -5.95 -10.27 12.07
CA GLN A 70 -6.48 -8.91 11.95
C GLN A 70 -6.73 -8.54 10.48
N LEU A 71 -5.82 -8.92 9.57
CA LEU A 71 -5.99 -8.62 8.14
C LEU A 71 -7.19 -9.37 7.55
N ARG A 72 -7.37 -10.66 7.85
CA ARG A 72 -8.57 -11.43 7.46
C ARG A 72 -9.86 -10.77 7.97
N ASP A 73 -9.89 -10.43 9.26
CA ASP A 73 -11.05 -9.78 9.87
C ASP A 73 -11.33 -8.40 9.27
N THR A 74 -10.30 -7.69 8.85
CA THR A 74 -10.42 -6.39 8.18
C THR A 74 -11.10 -6.55 6.82
N PHE A 75 -10.64 -7.47 5.96
CA PHE A 75 -11.28 -7.72 4.66
C PHE A 75 -12.74 -8.11 4.82
N ARG A 76 -13.05 -9.00 5.78
CA ARG A 76 -14.43 -9.38 6.10
C ARG A 76 -15.28 -8.15 6.48
N LYS A 77 -14.81 -7.32 7.42
CA LYS A 77 -15.52 -6.10 7.85
C LYS A 77 -15.77 -5.12 6.69
N VAL A 78 -14.81 -4.98 5.77
CA VAL A 78 -14.97 -4.12 4.58
C VAL A 78 -16.09 -4.64 3.68
N VAL A 79 -16.11 -5.95 3.42
CA VAL A 79 -17.14 -6.57 2.58
C VAL A 79 -18.50 -6.58 3.28
N ASP A 80 -18.56 -6.85 4.59
CA ASP A 80 -19.78 -6.78 5.39
C ASP A 80 -20.39 -5.36 5.34
N HIS A 81 -19.54 -4.32 5.37
CA HIS A 81 -19.98 -2.92 5.39
C HIS A 81 -20.40 -2.39 4.01
N PHE A 82 -19.61 -2.67 2.96
CA PHE A 82 -19.86 -2.11 1.62
C PHE A 82 -20.51 -3.08 0.62
N GLY A 83 -20.59 -4.37 0.96
CA GLY A 83 -21.20 -5.44 0.16
C GLY A 83 -20.32 -5.98 -0.97
N ARG A 84 -19.14 -5.41 -1.21
CA ARG A 84 -18.22 -5.82 -2.29
C ARG A 84 -16.80 -5.31 -2.05
N LEU A 85 -15.84 -5.83 -2.82
CA LEU A 85 -14.48 -5.30 -2.97
C LEU A 85 -14.12 -5.26 -4.46
N ASP A 86 -13.56 -4.16 -4.93
CA ASP A 86 -13.20 -3.97 -6.34
C ASP A 86 -11.75 -3.56 -6.56
N ILE A 87 -11.19 -2.83 -5.59
CA ILE A 87 -9.85 -2.24 -5.67
C ILE A 87 -9.14 -2.55 -4.35
N LEU A 88 -7.96 -3.14 -4.42
CA LEU A 88 -7.07 -3.29 -3.29
C LEU A 88 -5.79 -2.50 -3.57
N VAL A 89 -5.39 -1.65 -2.64
CA VAL A 89 -4.10 -0.96 -2.67
C VAL A 89 -3.29 -1.40 -1.45
N ASN A 90 -2.35 -2.31 -1.67
CA ASN A 90 -1.38 -2.72 -0.67
C ASN A 90 -0.26 -1.67 -0.59
N ASN A 91 -0.48 -0.62 0.21
CA ASN A 91 0.41 0.52 0.34
C ASN A 91 1.20 0.56 1.66
N ALA A 92 0.68 -0.04 2.74
CA ALA A 92 1.38 -0.08 4.03
C ALA A 92 2.83 -0.56 3.87
N GLY A 93 3.76 0.17 4.48
CA GLY A 93 5.18 -0.12 4.37
C GLY A 93 6.01 0.70 5.35
N VAL A 94 7.21 0.20 5.63
CA VAL A 94 8.18 0.81 6.54
C VAL A 94 9.59 0.80 5.93
N ASN A 95 10.45 1.68 6.44
CA ASN A 95 11.88 1.63 6.24
C ASN A 95 12.56 1.47 7.60
N ASN A 96 13.04 0.25 7.88
CA ASN A 96 13.78 -0.07 9.09
C ASN A 96 14.75 -1.25 8.81
N GLU A 97 16.01 -0.95 8.56
CA GLU A 97 17.09 -1.91 8.37
C GLU A 97 17.61 -2.48 9.70
N LYS A 98 17.38 -1.78 10.82
CA LYS A 98 17.76 -2.29 12.16
C LYS A 98 16.86 -3.44 12.62
N ASN A 99 15.55 -3.31 12.40
CA ASN A 99 14.52 -4.32 12.65
C ASN A 99 13.99 -4.84 11.30
N TRP A 100 14.89 -5.47 10.56
CA TRP A 100 14.68 -5.82 9.16
C TRP A 100 13.67 -6.95 8.95
N GLU A 101 13.51 -7.86 9.92
CA GLU A 101 12.50 -8.91 9.90
C GLU A 101 11.11 -8.29 9.85
N LYS A 102 10.86 -7.27 10.69
CA LYS A 102 9.61 -6.51 10.69
C LYS A 102 9.39 -5.80 9.36
N THR A 103 10.46 -5.27 8.75
CA THR A 103 10.40 -4.69 7.39
C THR A 103 9.94 -5.72 6.37
N LEU A 104 10.44 -6.95 6.39
CA LEU A 104 9.97 -8.01 5.48
C LEU A 104 8.53 -8.45 5.76
N GLN A 105 8.16 -8.58 7.03
CA GLN A 105 6.79 -8.96 7.42
C GLN A 105 5.78 -7.93 6.91
N ILE A 106 6.05 -6.64 7.09
CA ILE A 106 5.16 -5.58 6.63
C ILE A 106 5.27 -5.41 5.11
N ASN A 107 6.45 -5.19 4.55
CA ASN A 107 6.58 -4.77 3.16
C ASN A 107 6.32 -5.89 2.15
N LEU A 108 6.60 -7.16 2.50
CA LEU A 108 6.51 -8.28 1.56
C LEU A 108 5.45 -9.28 1.97
N VAL A 109 5.52 -9.83 3.18
CA VAL A 109 4.60 -10.89 3.62
C VAL A 109 3.16 -10.36 3.66
N SER A 110 2.94 -9.17 4.21
CA SER A 110 1.60 -8.57 4.25
C SER A 110 1.04 -8.23 2.86
N VAL A 111 1.88 -7.85 1.90
CA VAL A 111 1.47 -7.60 0.51
C VAL A 111 1.01 -8.89 -0.15
N ILE A 112 1.74 -9.99 0.05
CA ILE A 112 1.36 -11.32 -0.44
C ILE A 112 0.03 -11.75 0.22
N SER A 113 -0.06 -11.64 1.54
CA SER A 113 -1.27 -12.01 2.30
C SER A 113 -2.49 -11.19 1.88
N GLY A 114 -2.35 -9.86 1.81
CA GLY A 114 -3.40 -8.95 1.35
C GLY A 114 -3.81 -9.21 -0.09
N THR A 115 -2.85 -9.52 -0.97
CA THR A 115 -3.15 -9.90 -2.37
C THR A 115 -3.97 -11.19 -2.44
N TYR A 116 -3.62 -12.22 -1.68
CA TYR A 116 -4.40 -13.46 -1.65
C TYR A 116 -5.80 -13.24 -1.09
N LEU A 117 -5.96 -12.46 -0.01
CA LEU A 117 -7.28 -12.07 0.49
C LEU A 117 -8.07 -11.26 -0.55
N GLY A 118 -7.40 -10.36 -1.27
CA GLY A 118 -8.01 -9.64 -2.39
C GLY A 118 -8.53 -10.58 -3.47
N LEU A 119 -7.76 -11.62 -3.83
CA LEU A 119 -8.20 -12.64 -4.78
C LEU A 119 -9.34 -13.50 -4.22
N ASP A 120 -9.35 -13.81 -2.93
CA ASP A 120 -10.43 -14.56 -2.27
C ASP A 120 -11.78 -13.88 -2.47
N TYR A 121 -11.85 -12.56 -2.31
CA TYR A 121 -13.09 -11.79 -2.46
C TYR A 121 -13.37 -11.32 -3.90
N MET A 122 -12.34 -11.02 -4.70
CA MET A 122 -12.53 -10.39 -6.02
C MET A 122 -12.56 -11.40 -7.17
N SER A 123 -11.96 -12.58 -7.03
CA SER A 123 -11.86 -13.56 -8.13
C SER A 123 -13.22 -14.08 -8.56
N LYS A 124 -13.46 -14.14 -9.87
CA LYS A 124 -14.64 -14.78 -10.47
C LYS A 124 -14.76 -16.26 -10.10
N GLN A 125 -13.63 -16.92 -9.85
CA GLN A 125 -13.61 -18.33 -9.41
C GLN A 125 -14.17 -18.51 -8.00
N ASN A 126 -14.17 -17.44 -7.19
CA ASN A 126 -14.67 -17.42 -5.82
C ASN A 126 -16.02 -16.69 -5.69
N GLY A 127 -16.71 -16.42 -6.80
CA GLY A 127 -17.99 -15.72 -6.83
C GLY A 127 -17.89 -14.19 -6.85
N GLY A 128 -16.68 -13.62 -6.93
CA GLY A 128 -16.48 -12.19 -7.17
C GLY A 128 -16.73 -11.78 -8.64
N GLU A 129 -16.58 -10.49 -8.93
CA GLU A 129 -16.82 -9.94 -10.28
C GLU A 129 -15.52 -9.58 -11.03
N GLY A 130 -14.36 -9.88 -10.44
CA GLY A 130 -13.07 -9.34 -10.84
C GLY A 130 -12.73 -8.04 -10.09
N GLY A 131 -11.57 -7.47 -10.38
CA GLY A 131 -11.07 -6.30 -9.67
C GLY A 131 -9.67 -5.87 -10.09
N ILE A 132 -9.06 -5.00 -9.30
CA ILE A 132 -7.66 -4.61 -9.46
C ILE A 132 -6.95 -4.60 -8.11
N ILE A 133 -5.74 -5.17 -8.08
CA ILE A 133 -4.80 -5.09 -6.97
C ILE A 133 -3.61 -4.23 -7.40
N ILE A 134 -3.26 -3.24 -6.58
CA ILE A 134 -2.12 -2.35 -6.77
C ILE A 134 -1.19 -2.57 -5.58
N ASN A 135 0.04 -3.01 -5.85
CA ASN A 135 1.07 -3.24 -4.84
C ASN A 135 2.11 -2.11 -4.88
N MET A 136 2.41 -1.52 -3.72
CA MET A 136 3.42 -0.46 -3.63
C MET A 136 4.83 -1.05 -3.52
N SER A 137 5.54 -1.02 -4.65
CA SER A 137 6.97 -1.27 -4.69
C SER A 137 7.75 0.06 -4.53
N SER A 138 8.87 0.22 -5.24
CA SER A 138 9.74 1.40 -5.28
C SER A 138 10.68 1.26 -6.49
N LEU A 139 11.34 2.34 -6.92
CA LEU A 139 12.55 2.20 -7.74
C LEU A 139 13.58 1.27 -7.07
N ALA A 140 13.64 1.22 -5.73
CA ALA A 140 14.43 0.24 -4.98
C ALA A 140 14.00 -1.24 -5.22
N GLY A 141 12.89 -1.48 -5.91
CA GLY A 141 12.48 -2.81 -6.39
C GLY A 141 13.02 -3.17 -7.78
N LEU A 142 13.73 -2.24 -8.43
CA LEU A 142 14.25 -2.35 -9.79
C LEU A 142 15.75 -2.03 -9.88
N MET A 143 16.31 -1.34 -8.89
CA MET A 143 17.72 -1.01 -8.77
C MET A 143 18.18 -1.13 -7.31
N PRO A 144 19.47 -1.41 -7.08
CA PRO A 144 20.00 -1.56 -5.72
C PRO A 144 20.00 -0.23 -4.97
N VAL A 145 19.83 -0.30 -3.64
CA VAL A 145 20.02 0.83 -2.73
C VAL A 145 20.96 0.36 -1.61
N ALA A 146 22.21 0.82 -1.66
CA ALA A 146 23.28 0.31 -0.79
C ALA A 146 22.99 0.50 0.70
N GLN A 147 22.21 1.54 1.04
CA GLN A 147 21.92 1.91 2.42
C GLN A 147 20.63 1.27 2.95
N GLN A 148 19.87 0.59 2.09
CA GLN A 148 18.58 -0.01 2.44
C GLN A 148 18.44 -1.40 1.80
N PRO A 149 19.37 -2.34 2.05
CA PRO A 149 19.40 -3.61 1.33
C PRO A 149 18.17 -4.50 1.62
N VAL A 150 17.63 -4.52 2.84
CA VAL A 150 16.45 -5.35 3.14
C VAL A 150 15.18 -4.69 2.64
N TYR A 151 15.05 -3.37 2.74
CA TYR A 151 13.98 -2.64 2.05
C TYR A 151 14.03 -2.91 0.54
N CYS A 152 15.19 -2.80 -0.08
CA CYS A 152 15.43 -3.11 -1.50
C CYS A 152 14.99 -4.54 -1.85
N ALA A 153 15.38 -5.53 -1.04
CA ALA A 153 14.96 -6.92 -1.21
C ALA A 153 13.43 -7.08 -1.10
N SER A 154 12.80 -6.41 -0.13
CA SER A 154 11.34 -6.43 0.03
C SER A 154 10.63 -5.89 -1.21
N LYS A 155 11.14 -4.81 -1.80
CA LYS A 155 10.54 -4.16 -2.97
C LYS A 155 10.80 -4.93 -4.27
N HIS A 156 11.95 -5.58 -4.41
CA HIS A 156 12.20 -6.55 -5.49
C HIS A 156 11.25 -7.75 -5.39
N GLY A 157 11.03 -8.25 -4.17
CA GLY A 157 10.07 -9.32 -3.90
C GLY A 157 8.66 -8.97 -4.36
N ILE A 158 8.20 -7.73 -4.10
CA ILE A 158 6.89 -7.25 -4.56
C ILE A 158 6.80 -7.23 -6.09
N VAL A 159 7.85 -6.80 -6.80
CA VAL A 159 7.86 -6.79 -8.28
C VAL A 159 7.76 -8.21 -8.82
N GLY A 160 8.59 -9.13 -8.34
CA GLY A 160 8.59 -10.53 -8.76
C GLY A 160 7.25 -11.23 -8.46
N PHE A 161 6.72 -11.01 -7.25
CA PHE A 161 5.42 -11.53 -6.84
C PHE A 161 4.29 -10.99 -7.71
N THR A 162 4.22 -9.68 -7.92
CA THR A 162 3.11 -9.05 -8.67
C THR A 162 3.08 -9.52 -10.11
N ARG A 163 4.24 -9.63 -10.78
CA ARG A 163 4.33 -10.15 -12.15
C ARG A 163 3.87 -11.61 -12.23
N SER A 164 4.32 -12.44 -11.30
CA SER A 164 3.94 -13.86 -11.25
C SER A 164 2.44 -14.04 -10.97
N ALA A 165 1.90 -13.29 -10.01
CA ALA A 165 0.48 -13.35 -9.64
C ALA A 165 -0.43 -12.81 -10.75
N ALA A 166 -0.01 -11.79 -11.50
CA ALA A 166 -0.74 -11.31 -12.69
C ALA A 166 -0.84 -12.39 -13.79
N LEU A 167 0.25 -13.11 -14.07
CA LEU A 167 0.23 -14.24 -15.00
C LEU A 167 -0.68 -15.36 -14.51
N ALA A 168 -0.60 -15.71 -13.22
CA ALA A 168 -1.49 -16.71 -12.61
C ALA A 168 -2.97 -16.30 -12.70
N ALA A 169 -3.29 -15.03 -12.44
CA ALA A 169 -4.66 -14.51 -12.54
C ALA A 169 -5.25 -14.65 -13.95
N ASN A 170 -4.43 -14.47 -15.00
CA ASN A 170 -4.84 -14.71 -16.39
C ASN A 170 -5.11 -16.20 -16.65
N LEU A 171 -4.24 -17.10 -16.18
CA LEU A 171 -4.42 -18.55 -16.32
C LEU A 171 -5.69 -19.05 -15.61
N MET A 172 -6.00 -18.48 -14.44
CA MET A 172 -7.21 -18.79 -13.68
C MET A 172 -8.47 -18.11 -14.23
N ASN A 173 -8.33 -17.20 -15.20
CA ASN A 173 -9.39 -16.31 -15.67
C ASN A 173 -10.15 -15.65 -14.48
N SER A 174 -9.39 -15.15 -13.49
CA SER A 174 -9.97 -14.63 -12.24
C SER A 174 -10.74 -13.32 -12.43
N GLY A 175 -10.50 -12.62 -13.54
CA GLY A 175 -11.00 -11.26 -13.76
C GLY A 175 -10.31 -10.19 -12.89
N VAL A 176 -9.28 -10.55 -12.13
CA VAL A 176 -8.51 -9.64 -11.28
C VAL A 176 -7.20 -9.25 -11.97
N ARG A 177 -6.94 -7.96 -12.11
CA ARG A 177 -5.65 -7.44 -12.59
C ARG A 177 -4.74 -7.13 -11.42
N LEU A 178 -3.44 -7.38 -11.56
CA LEU A 178 -2.44 -7.05 -10.55
C LEU A 178 -1.33 -6.20 -11.16
N ASN A 179 -1.02 -5.07 -10.55
CA ASN A 179 0.04 -4.15 -11.00
C ASN A 179 0.83 -3.62 -9.80
N ALA A 180 2.06 -3.18 -10.04
CA ALA A 180 2.88 -2.53 -9.03
C ALA A 180 3.23 -1.12 -9.46
N ILE A 181 3.26 -0.20 -8.50
CA ILE A 181 3.80 1.15 -8.69
C ILE A 181 5.18 1.19 -8.04
N CYS A 182 6.16 1.78 -8.73
CA CYS A 182 7.55 1.87 -8.29
C CYS A 182 7.99 3.34 -8.16
N PRO A 183 7.56 4.07 -7.10
CA PRO A 183 7.92 5.48 -6.96
C PRO A 183 9.42 5.70 -6.76
N GLY A 184 9.89 6.88 -7.19
CA GLY A 184 11.15 7.45 -6.71
C GLY A 184 11.02 7.98 -5.29
N PHE A 185 11.73 9.07 -4.95
CA PHE A 185 11.57 9.72 -3.66
C PHE A 185 10.24 10.45 -3.57
N VAL A 186 9.50 10.24 -2.49
CA VAL A 186 8.19 10.87 -2.26
C VAL A 186 8.17 11.50 -0.88
N ASN A 187 7.65 12.72 -0.78
CA ASN A 187 7.58 13.50 0.46
C ASN A 187 6.64 12.83 1.48
N THR A 188 7.18 11.94 2.29
CA THR A 188 6.46 11.10 3.26
C THR A 188 7.34 10.80 4.47
N ALA A 189 6.73 10.35 5.56
CA ALA A 189 7.45 9.93 6.77
C ALA A 189 8.49 8.81 6.54
N ILE A 190 8.37 8.01 5.47
CA ILE A 190 9.42 7.02 5.11
C ILE A 190 10.70 7.72 4.68
N LEU A 191 10.60 8.84 3.93
CA LEU A 191 11.76 9.58 3.47
C LEU A 191 12.50 10.22 4.64
N GLU A 192 11.78 10.75 5.63
CA GLU A 192 12.37 11.29 6.86
C GLU A 192 13.07 10.21 7.71
N SER A 193 12.65 8.95 7.55
CA SER A 193 13.15 7.84 8.36
C SER A 193 14.61 7.48 8.03
N ILE A 194 15.14 7.92 6.88
CA ILE A 194 16.55 7.73 6.48
C ILE A 194 17.53 8.49 7.39
N GLU A 195 17.06 9.53 8.08
CA GLU A 195 17.89 10.32 9.00
C GLU A 195 18.00 9.70 10.39
N LYS A 196 17.21 8.65 10.66
CA LYS A 196 17.05 8.08 11.99
C LYS A 196 17.91 6.83 12.15
N GLU A 197 18.88 6.89 13.05
CA GLU A 197 19.77 5.75 13.36
C GLU A 197 18.98 4.50 13.83
N GLU A 198 17.90 4.70 14.59
CA GLU A 198 16.99 3.63 15.02
C GLU A 198 16.37 2.84 13.86
N ASN A 199 16.30 3.42 12.67
CA ASN A 199 15.81 2.75 11.47
C ASN A 199 16.95 2.24 10.60
N MET A 200 18.01 3.02 10.43
CA MET A 200 19.07 2.69 9.46
C MET A 200 20.14 1.76 10.01
N GLY A 201 20.28 1.64 11.34
CA GLY A 201 21.31 0.80 11.96
C GLY A 201 22.71 1.16 11.44
N GLN A 202 23.50 0.15 11.07
CA GLN A 202 24.85 0.35 10.52
C GLN A 202 24.88 1.14 9.20
N TYR A 203 23.76 1.22 8.46
CA TYR A 203 23.72 1.92 7.18
C TYR A 203 23.55 3.43 7.32
N ILE A 204 23.37 3.94 8.55
CA ILE A 204 23.26 5.38 8.80
C ILE A 204 24.51 6.14 8.37
N GLU A 205 25.68 5.49 8.39
CA GLU A 205 26.97 6.05 7.96
C GLU A 205 26.97 6.46 6.47
N TYR A 206 26.09 5.85 5.67
CA TYR A 206 25.99 6.10 4.23
C TYR A 206 24.83 7.04 3.86
N LYS A 207 24.15 7.67 4.84
CA LYS A 207 22.94 8.46 4.59
C LYS A 207 23.16 9.61 3.61
N ASP A 208 24.35 10.22 3.60
CA ASP A 208 24.64 11.38 2.76
C ASP A 208 24.62 11.02 1.26
N HIS A 209 24.96 9.77 0.90
CA HIS A 209 24.77 9.28 -0.47
C HIS A 209 23.30 9.26 -0.90
N ILE A 210 22.38 8.89 0.01
CA ILE A 210 20.94 8.97 -0.29
C ILE A 210 20.51 10.43 -0.46
N LYS A 211 21.01 11.35 0.36
CA LYS A 211 20.69 12.77 0.25
C LYS A 211 21.12 13.35 -1.10
N ASP A 212 22.28 12.96 -1.60
CA ASP A 212 22.75 13.45 -2.89
C ASP A 212 21.90 12.88 -4.04
N MET A 213 21.45 11.62 -3.94
CA MET A 213 20.43 11.10 -4.86
C MET A 213 19.12 11.88 -4.78
N ILE A 214 18.63 12.20 -3.58
CA ILE A 214 17.41 12.99 -3.39
C ILE A 214 17.54 14.38 -4.04
N LYS A 215 18.67 15.06 -3.84
CA LYS A 215 18.94 16.37 -4.48
C LYS A 215 18.95 16.27 -6.00
N TYR A 216 19.51 15.19 -6.54
CA TYR A 216 19.65 14.99 -7.98
C TYR A 216 18.32 14.61 -8.66
N TYR A 217 17.58 13.65 -8.10
CA TYR A 217 16.34 13.13 -8.69
C TYR A 217 15.09 13.91 -8.28
N GLY A 218 15.17 14.73 -7.22
CA GLY A 218 14.04 15.47 -6.68
C GLY A 218 13.11 14.60 -5.81
N ILE A 219 12.14 15.26 -5.20
CA ILE A 219 11.11 14.65 -4.35
C ILE A 219 9.75 14.88 -5.01
N LEU A 220 8.97 13.82 -5.13
CA LEU A 220 7.61 13.84 -5.66
C LEU A 220 6.60 14.04 -4.52
N ASP A 221 5.45 14.60 -4.83
CA ASP A 221 4.34 14.71 -3.88
C ASP A 221 3.44 13.46 -3.93
N PRO A 222 2.88 13.02 -2.78
CA PRO A 222 1.98 11.86 -2.73
C PRO A 222 0.82 11.87 -3.74
N PRO A 223 0.13 13.00 -4.01
CA PRO A 223 -0.96 13.03 -5.00
C PRO A 223 -0.51 12.70 -6.44
N LEU A 224 0.75 12.97 -6.80
CA LEU A 224 1.27 12.60 -8.11
C LEU A 224 1.30 11.07 -8.26
N ILE A 225 1.73 10.36 -7.21
CA ILE A 225 1.74 8.90 -7.20
C ILE A 225 0.31 8.33 -7.24
N ALA A 226 -0.62 8.99 -6.55
CA ALA A 226 -2.00 8.53 -6.45
C ALA A 226 -2.77 8.63 -7.78
N ASN A 227 -2.43 9.60 -8.62
CA ASN A 227 -3.12 9.84 -9.89
C ASN A 227 -2.64 8.94 -11.04
N GLY A 228 -1.46 8.31 -10.89
CA GLY A 228 -0.79 7.54 -11.93
C GLY A 228 -0.16 8.41 -13.01
#